data_AF-A0A7Y0F2W3-F1
#
_entry.id   AF-A0A7Y0F2W3-F1
#
_cell.length_a   1.000
_cell.length_b   1.000
_cell.length_c   1.000
_cell.angle_alpha   90.00
_cell.angle_beta   90.00
_cell.angle_gamma   90.00
#
_symmetry.space_group_name_H-M   'P 1'
#
loop_
_entity.id
_entity.type
_entity.pdbx_description
1 polymer ?
#
loop_
_entity_poly.entity_id
_entity_poly.type
_entity_poly.pdbx_seq_one_letter_code
_entity_poly.pdbx_strand_id
1 'polypeptide(L)'
;MGQAMPDADMKRLWDVVLQLLKHNDDLTARDKGWLEDIHPEAMFDTTIILRVTSKATQRAVMDVLNGPLVEALNMVTGKDMFPAVKVVPPSKAQAAQASQGAQAPRASRGSRQTRPAAPSAPASAAPETPMPSDVVPRRGRQERDRAADPYAVPANGAPTQPSIDELSDSYANGPMVQPTFDTPPYPGNGRKVERDPGTHLNKNATFETFVPGESNRFARTVALAVAEGSGRDYNPLCIYGGSGLGKTHLLNAIGNYALVKDPGLKVLYVTSEEFTNEFISALQNSARSQGQIAEFNRRYREVDVLLIDDIQFLSGKTETMEQFFHTFNTLYQANKRIVIASDVPPKNLKGFEARLISRFDSGLTVDVRPPDLETRIAILRMIATRNNVTVPGDVLDLIAERFTENIRELEGALTRVTAVASLNNQPVSRALAEQTLQDFFTTDVEIKPTDIITQVAKYFRLTFDDLVGRSRTKNIANARQIAMYLAREMTSMSLFDIGQVFGGRDHTTVLHACTRISDEMQEKREIYNYVMELTIRLKQHPNN
;
A
#
# COMPACT_ATOMS: atom_id res chain seq x y z
N MET A 1 20.54 1.44 22.26
CA MET A 1 19.89 0.28 22.89
C MET A 1 19.04 0.79 24.04
N GLY A 2 17.77 0.41 24.10
CA GLY A 2 16.95 0.53 25.31
C GLY A 2 16.50 -0.88 25.70
N GLN A 3 16.96 -1.39 26.85
CA GLN A 3 16.41 -2.63 27.38
C GLN A 3 14.99 -2.37 27.89
N ALA A 4 14.10 -3.36 27.76
CA ALA A 4 12.78 -3.31 28.37
C ALA A 4 12.89 -3.19 29.89
N MET A 5 12.10 -2.32 30.51
CA MET A 5 12.10 -2.14 31.96
C MET A 5 11.55 -3.41 32.65
N PRO A 6 12.16 -3.90 33.76
CA PRO A 6 11.65 -5.05 34.49
C PRO A 6 10.22 -4.82 35.04
N ASP A 7 9.36 -5.84 34.92
CA ASP A 7 7.94 -5.79 35.31
C ASP A 7 7.69 -5.22 36.72
N ALA A 8 8.57 -5.54 37.68
CA ALA A 8 8.44 -5.10 39.06
C ALA A 8 8.61 -3.57 39.22
N ASP A 9 9.49 -2.96 38.43
CA ASP A 9 9.74 -1.51 38.47
C ASP A 9 8.78 -0.76 37.55
N MET A 10 8.41 -1.35 36.41
CA MET A 10 7.30 -0.86 35.58
C MET A 10 5.98 -0.77 36.37
N LYS A 11 5.70 -1.77 37.22
CA LYS A 11 4.50 -1.74 38.08
C LYS A 11 4.57 -0.62 39.12
N ARG A 12 5.70 -0.46 39.83
CA ARG A 12 5.90 0.63 40.82
C ARG A 12 5.72 2.01 40.17
N LEU A 13 6.30 2.20 38.99
CA LEU A 13 6.18 3.41 38.17
C LEU A 13 4.70 3.69 37.84
N TRP A 14 3.97 2.68 37.38
CA TRP A 14 2.55 2.79 37.05
C TRP A 14 1.67 3.07 38.28
N ASP A 15 1.96 2.46 39.43
CA ASP A 15 1.24 2.73 40.68
C ASP A 15 1.37 4.21 41.10
N VAL A 16 2.50 4.87 40.83
CA VAL A 16 2.69 6.32 41.04
C VAL A 16 1.95 7.15 39.98
N VAL A 17 2.03 6.79 38.70
CA VAL A 17 1.29 7.47 37.61
C VAL A 17 -0.23 7.42 37.85
N LEU A 18 -0.76 6.27 38.28
CA LEU A 18 -2.17 6.14 38.69
C LEU A 18 -2.52 7.01 39.91
N GLN A 19 -1.60 7.20 40.86
CA GLN A 19 -1.84 8.12 41.98
C GLN A 19 -1.92 9.56 41.52
N LEU A 20 -1.02 10.02 40.64
CA LEU A 20 -1.08 11.37 40.06
C LEU A 20 -2.39 11.59 39.29
N LEU A 21 -2.76 10.67 38.39
CA LEU A 21 -3.98 10.77 37.59
C LEU A 21 -5.27 10.74 38.44
N LYS A 22 -5.28 10.03 39.57
CA LYS A 22 -6.43 10.04 40.49
C LYS A 22 -6.56 11.36 41.27
N HIS A 23 -5.46 12.08 41.49
CA HIS A 23 -5.44 13.39 42.18
C HIS A 23 -5.41 14.60 41.24
N ASN A 24 -5.27 14.42 39.92
CA ASN A 24 -5.41 15.51 38.94
C ASN A 24 -6.87 16.03 38.95
N ASP A 25 -7.07 17.33 39.16
CA ASP A 25 -8.41 17.94 39.31
C ASP A 25 -9.13 18.23 37.98
N ASP A 26 -8.41 18.27 36.85
CA ASP A 26 -8.99 18.45 35.51
C ASP A 26 -9.73 17.20 35.00
N LEU A 27 -9.45 16.03 35.59
CA LEU A 27 -10.08 14.76 35.23
C LEU A 27 -11.38 14.52 36.03
N THR A 28 -12.51 14.37 35.33
CA THR A 28 -13.79 14.10 35.99
C THR A 28 -13.84 12.70 36.61
N ALA A 29 -14.80 12.47 37.51
CA ALA A 29 -15.05 11.13 38.07
C ALA A 29 -15.35 10.05 37.00
N ARG A 30 -15.86 10.45 35.83
CA ARG A 30 -16.07 9.54 34.69
C ARG A 30 -14.74 9.16 34.03
N ASP A 31 -13.84 10.13 33.88
CA ASP A 31 -12.56 9.94 33.19
C ASP A 31 -11.59 9.13 34.05
N LYS A 32 -11.58 9.41 35.37
CA LYS A 32 -10.88 8.60 36.37
C LYS A 32 -11.38 7.15 36.43
N GLY A 33 -12.62 6.88 36.03
CA GLY A 33 -13.19 5.54 35.91
C GLY A 33 -12.57 4.69 34.80
N TRP A 34 -12.06 5.29 33.71
CA TRP A 34 -11.36 4.53 32.66
C TRP A 34 -9.99 4.00 33.12
N LEU A 35 -9.35 4.66 34.10
CA LEU A 35 -8.02 4.29 34.60
C LEU A 35 -7.96 2.88 35.20
N GLU A 36 -9.09 2.32 35.62
CA GLU A 36 -9.17 0.96 36.18
C GLU A 36 -8.99 -0.14 35.11
N ASP A 37 -9.28 0.16 33.84
CA ASP A 37 -9.10 -0.75 32.69
C ASP A 37 -7.73 -0.60 32.01
N ILE A 38 -6.81 0.21 32.56
CA ILE A 38 -5.49 0.47 31.96
C ILE A 38 -4.40 -0.22 32.75
N HIS A 39 -3.63 -1.09 32.10
CA HIS A 39 -2.53 -1.83 32.71
C HIS A 39 -1.24 -1.70 31.87
N PRO A 40 -0.06 -1.50 32.46
CA PRO A 40 1.18 -1.44 31.73
C PRO A 40 1.59 -2.85 31.27
N GLU A 41 2.07 -2.95 30.03
CA GLU A 41 2.46 -4.22 29.41
C GLU A 41 3.95 -4.29 29.06
N ALA A 42 4.55 -3.16 28.68
CA ALA A 42 5.99 -3.03 28.50
C ALA A 42 6.40 -1.54 28.49
N MET A 43 7.67 -1.25 28.73
CA MET A 43 8.25 0.09 28.52
C MET A 43 9.56 -0.02 27.73
N PHE A 44 9.66 0.76 26.65
CA PHE A 44 10.79 0.79 25.73
C PHE A 44 11.26 2.24 25.52
N ASP A 45 12.40 2.58 26.13
CA ASP A 45 13.09 3.89 26.08
C ASP A 45 12.24 5.13 26.44
N THR A 46 11.38 5.60 25.53
CA THR A 46 10.47 6.76 25.66
C THR A 46 8.99 6.39 25.42
N THR A 47 8.66 5.10 25.33
CA THR A 47 7.30 4.63 25.03
C THR A 47 6.83 3.62 26.08
N ILE A 48 5.59 3.78 26.58
CA ILE A 48 4.93 2.78 27.44
C ILE A 48 3.77 2.13 26.68
N ILE A 49 3.73 0.79 26.67
CA ILE A 49 2.63 0.03 26.08
C ILE A 49 1.59 -0.22 27.16
N LEU A 50 0.35 0.18 26.90
CA LEU A 50 -0.79 0.09 27.81
C LEU A 50 -1.84 -0.86 27.25
N ARG A 51 -2.13 -1.91 28.01
CA ARG A 51 -3.20 -2.87 27.73
C ARG A 51 -4.53 -2.31 28.24
N VAL A 52 -5.57 -2.41 27.42
CA VAL A 52 -6.97 -2.12 27.79
C VAL A 52 -7.91 -3.22 27.31
N THR A 53 -9.03 -3.46 27.99
CA THR A 53 -9.95 -4.54 27.58
C THR A 53 -10.92 -4.13 26.48
N SER A 54 -11.16 -2.82 26.29
CA SER A 54 -12.16 -2.31 25.34
C SER A 54 -11.67 -1.22 24.39
N LYS A 55 -12.30 -1.15 23.20
CA LYS A 55 -12.11 -0.04 22.25
C LYS A 55 -12.71 1.29 22.72
N ALA A 56 -13.60 1.28 23.72
CA ALA A 56 -14.10 2.51 24.34
C ALA A 56 -13.02 3.11 25.24
N THR A 57 -12.35 2.28 26.04
CA THR A 57 -11.17 2.66 26.83
C THR A 57 -10.05 3.17 25.94
N GLN A 58 -9.76 2.51 24.82
CA GLN A 58 -8.75 2.97 23.86
C GLN A 58 -9.02 4.41 23.37
N ARG A 59 -10.28 4.72 23.03
CA ARG A 59 -10.69 6.08 22.64
C ARG A 59 -10.57 7.05 23.81
N ALA A 60 -11.08 6.71 24.99
CA ALA A 60 -10.93 7.57 26.17
C ALA A 60 -9.45 7.89 26.50
N VAL A 61 -8.55 6.93 26.29
CA VAL A 61 -7.10 7.15 26.45
C VAL A 61 -6.52 8.07 25.37
N MET A 62 -6.93 7.92 24.10
CA MET A 62 -6.43 8.75 22.99
C MET A 62 -7.04 10.17 22.97
N ASP A 63 -8.32 10.29 23.29
CA ASP A 63 -9.12 11.50 23.09
C ASP A 63 -9.13 12.43 24.32
N VAL A 64 -9.12 11.87 25.55
CA VAL A 64 -9.32 12.63 26.80
C VAL A 64 -8.14 12.51 27.75
N LEU A 65 -7.68 11.28 28.05
CA LEU A 65 -6.63 11.07 29.05
C LEU A 65 -5.21 11.32 28.53
N ASN A 66 -5.00 11.42 27.20
CA ASN A 66 -3.67 11.41 26.59
C ASN A 66 -2.74 12.50 27.17
N GLY A 67 -3.23 13.75 27.28
CA GLY A 67 -2.46 14.87 27.85
C GLY A 67 -2.05 14.62 29.31
N PRO A 68 -3.00 14.47 30.25
CA PRO A 68 -2.70 14.17 31.65
C PRO A 68 -1.85 12.90 31.86
N LEU A 69 -2.03 11.89 31.01
CA LEU A 69 -1.26 10.65 31.04
C LEU A 69 0.20 10.84 30.62
N VAL A 70 0.45 11.59 29.53
CA VAL A 70 1.80 12.02 29.12
C VAL A 70 2.44 12.86 30.22
N GLU A 71 1.75 13.86 30.76
CA GLU A 71 2.28 14.72 31.82
C GLU A 71 2.68 13.92 33.08
N ALA A 72 1.81 13.02 33.55
CA ALA A 72 2.11 12.16 34.69
C ALA A 72 3.26 11.18 34.41
N LEU A 73 3.36 10.62 33.20
CA LEU A 73 4.49 9.77 32.79
C LEU A 73 5.81 10.57 32.73
N ASN A 74 5.78 11.79 32.19
CA ASN A 74 6.95 12.65 32.10
C ASN A 74 7.45 13.06 33.49
N MET A 75 6.55 13.45 34.40
CA MET A 75 6.88 13.81 35.77
C MET A 75 7.52 12.65 36.55
N VAL A 76 7.06 11.41 36.34
CA VAL A 76 7.57 10.23 37.06
C VAL A 76 8.87 9.69 36.45
N THR A 77 9.11 9.87 35.15
CA THR A 77 10.29 9.31 34.45
C THR A 77 11.43 10.29 34.22
N GLY A 78 11.16 11.61 34.22
CA GLY A 78 12.14 12.62 33.80
C GLY A 78 12.48 12.57 32.30
N LYS A 79 11.60 11.99 31.47
CA LYS A 79 11.72 11.89 30.01
C LYS A 79 10.41 12.28 29.34
N ASP A 80 10.45 12.66 28.06
CA ASP A 80 9.25 12.72 27.23
C ASP A 80 8.78 11.29 26.90
N MET A 81 7.63 10.90 27.47
CA MET A 81 7.06 9.56 27.42
C MET A 81 5.75 9.53 26.64
N PHE A 82 5.60 8.53 25.78
CA PHE A 82 4.45 8.39 24.89
C PHE A 82 3.65 7.10 25.20
N PRO A 83 2.34 7.18 25.50
CA PRO A 83 1.50 6.01 25.72
C PRO A 83 1.01 5.39 24.40
N ALA A 84 1.20 4.08 24.24
CA ALA A 84 0.73 3.30 23.08
C ALA A 84 -0.27 2.22 23.53
N VAL A 85 -1.48 2.23 22.98
CA VAL A 85 -2.60 1.41 23.52
C VAL A 85 -2.85 0.12 22.73
N LYS A 86 -2.78 -1.03 23.40
CA LYS A 86 -3.10 -2.38 22.88
C LYS A 86 -4.44 -2.86 23.46
N VAL A 87 -5.44 -3.06 22.59
CA VAL A 87 -6.74 -3.62 23.02
C VAL A 87 -6.65 -5.15 23.07
N VAL A 88 -6.86 -5.72 24.25
CA VAL A 88 -6.88 -7.18 24.48
C VAL A 88 -8.23 -7.56 25.09
N PRO A 89 -9.21 -8.04 24.29
CA PRO A 89 -10.51 -8.46 24.80
C PRO A 89 -10.38 -9.56 25.86
N PRO A 90 -11.20 -9.54 26.92
CA PRO A 90 -11.08 -10.51 28.02
C PRO A 90 -11.45 -11.91 27.52
N SER A 91 -10.68 -12.91 27.96
CA SER A 91 -10.96 -14.31 27.60
C SER A 91 -12.33 -14.75 28.14
N LYS A 92 -13.08 -15.54 27.36
CA LYS A 92 -14.34 -16.14 27.82
C LYS A 92 -14.18 -16.96 29.11
N ALA A 93 -12.98 -17.49 29.38
CA ALA A 93 -12.66 -18.17 30.64
C ALA A 93 -12.57 -17.21 31.84
N GLN A 94 -12.06 -15.99 31.65
CA GLN A 94 -11.93 -14.98 32.72
C GLN A 94 -13.27 -14.32 33.05
N ALA A 95 -14.13 -14.07 32.04
CA ALA A 95 -15.49 -13.59 32.26
C ALA A 95 -16.34 -14.56 33.11
N ALA A 96 -16.12 -15.88 32.96
CA ALA A 96 -16.76 -16.91 33.76
C ALA A 96 -16.23 -16.99 35.21
N GLN A 97 -15.00 -16.54 35.47
CA GLN A 97 -14.42 -16.47 36.82
C GLN A 97 -14.85 -15.20 37.56
N ALA A 98 -14.84 -14.05 36.87
CA ALA A 98 -15.31 -12.77 37.44
C ALA A 98 -16.77 -12.84 37.92
N SER A 99 -17.62 -13.59 37.21
CA SER A 99 -19.02 -13.81 37.57
C SER A 99 -19.25 -14.85 38.68
N GLN A 100 -18.20 -15.54 39.16
CA GLN A 100 -18.28 -16.49 40.29
C GLN A 100 -17.74 -15.92 41.62
N GLY A 101 -16.98 -14.82 41.59
CA GLY A 101 -16.43 -14.19 42.81
C GLY A 101 -17.45 -13.44 43.67
N ALA A 102 -18.64 -13.13 43.16
CA ALA A 102 -19.63 -12.26 43.79
C ALA A 102 -20.62 -13.01 44.72
N GLN A 103 -20.12 -13.66 45.78
CA GLN A 103 -20.97 -14.18 46.88
C GLN A 103 -20.68 -13.45 48.20
N ALA A 104 -21.59 -12.55 48.58
CA ALA A 104 -21.57 -11.89 49.89
C ALA A 104 -22.18 -12.78 50.99
N PRO A 105 -21.71 -12.69 52.25
CA PRO A 105 -22.13 -13.57 53.35
C PRO A 105 -23.55 -13.28 53.88
N ARG A 106 -24.19 -14.30 54.46
CA ARG A 106 -25.57 -14.24 55.01
C ARG A 106 -25.64 -13.79 56.48
N ALA A 107 -26.48 -12.80 56.77
CA ALA A 107 -27.15 -12.58 58.07
C ALA A 107 -28.37 -11.63 57.90
N SER A 108 -29.33 -11.47 58.83
CA SER A 108 -30.22 -12.50 59.42
C SER A 108 -31.44 -11.85 60.13
N ARG A 109 -32.68 -12.22 59.74
CA ARG A 109 -34.01 -11.80 60.32
C ARG A 109 -34.36 -10.30 60.16
N GLY A 110 -35.60 -9.86 59.86
CA GLY A 110 -36.92 -10.50 59.65
C GLY A 110 -37.84 -9.60 58.77
N SER A 111 -39.18 -9.52 58.91
CA SER A 111 -40.12 -10.20 59.84
C SER A 111 -41.61 -10.29 59.34
N ARG A 112 -42.38 -9.18 59.33
CA ARG A 112 -43.83 -9.02 59.00
C ARG A 112 -44.07 -7.58 58.50
N GLN A 113 -45.06 -7.21 57.67
CA GLN A 113 -46.11 -7.91 56.89
C GLN A 113 -46.40 -7.03 55.62
N THR A 114 -47.50 -7.00 54.84
CA THR A 114 -48.93 -7.38 54.94
C THR A 114 -49.44 -7.95 53.58
N ARG A 115 -50.77 -7.96 53.32
CA ARG A 115 -51.42 -8.19 52.01
C ARG A 115 -52.82 -7.54 52.01
N PRO A 116 -53.38 -7.09 50.86
CA PRO A 116 -54.27 -7.90 50.00
C PRO A 116 -53.93 -7.73 48.48
N ALA A 117 -54.87 -7.57 47.54
CA ALA A 117 -55.51 -8.67 46.80
C ALA A 117 -55.80 -8.24 45.32
N ALA A 118 -56.77 -8.88 44.63
CA ALA A 118 -57.23 -8.59 43.25
C ALA A 118 -58.79 -8.72 43.20
N PRO A 119 -59.52 -8.49 42.07
CA PRO A 119 -59.62 -9.53 41.01
C PRO A 119 -60.02 -9.11 39.54
N SER A 120 -59.85 -10.05 38.60
CA SER A 120 -60.71 -10.39 37.40
C SER A 120 -60.93 -9.44 36.20
N ALA A 121 -61.23 -10.05 35.03
CA ALA A 121 -61.58 -9.46 33.71
C ALA A 121 -62.99 -9.93 33.23
N PRO A 122 -63.53 -9.46 32.07
CA PRO A 122 -63.64 -10.33 30.86
C PRO A 122 -63.66 -9.60 29.48
N ALA A 123 -64.06 -10.30 28.39
CA ALA A 123 -64.20 -9.84 26.98
C ALA A 123 -65.46 -10.52 26.31
N SER A 124 -65.82 -10.49 25.00
CA SER A 124 -65.19 -10.08 23.71
C SER A 124 -66.25 -10.00 22.57
N ALA A 125 -66.01 -9.32 21.43
CA ALA A 125 -66.86 -9.39 20.20
C ALA A 125 -66.18 -8.90 18.88
N ALA A 126 -66.72 -9.31 17.72
CA ALA A 126 -66.34 -8.92 16.33
C ALA A 126 -67.58 -8.38 15.53
N PRO A 127 -67.64 -8.22 14.18
CA PRO A 127 -67.36 -9.20 13.09
C PRO A 127 -66.46 -8.57 11.95
N GLU A 128 -66.44 -8.86 10.62
CA GLU A 128 -67.22 -9.72 9.70
C GLU A 128 -66.41 -10.15 8.42
N THR A 129 -67.07 -10.39 7.26
CA THR A 129 -66.56 -10.96 5.97
C THR A 129 -67.36 -10.36 4.77
N PRO A 130 -67.25 -10.71 3.44
CA PRO A 130 -66.61 -11.87 2.77
C PRO A 130 -65.89 -11.63 1.40
N MET A 131 -65.51 -12.74 0.74
CA MET A 131 -64.93 -12.88 -0.61
C MET A 131 -66.00 -12.92 -1.73
N PRO A 132 -65.60 -12.92 -3.03
CA PRO A 132 -65.75 -14.16 -3.82
C PRO A 132 -64.61 -14.44 -4.83
N SER A 133 -64.67 -15.61 -5.48
CA SER A 133 -63.78 -16.08 -6.57
C SER A 133 -64.55 -16.30 -7.88
N ASP A 134 -63.89 -16.20 -9.05
CA ASP A 134 -63.81 -17.26 -10.10
C ASP A 134 -63.51 -16.74 -11.53
N VAL A 135 -63.34 -17.71 -12.44
CA VAL A 135 -63.31 -17.66 -13.92
C VAL A 135 -61.93 -17.60 -14.60
N VAL A 136 -61.72 -18.60 -15.46
CA VAL A 136 -60.60 -18.76 -16.41
C VAL A 136 -61.18 -18.91 -17.82
N PRO A 137 -60.49 -18.45 -18.88
CA PRO A 137 -60.31 -19.37 -20.01
C PRO A 137 -58.90 -19.37 -20.63
N ARG A 138 -58.60 -20.46 -21.36
CA ARG A 138 -57.30 -20.77 -21.99
C ARG A 138 -57.18 -20.22 -23.42
N ARG A 139 -55.93 -19.96 -23.87
CA ARG A 139 -55.28 -20.28 -25.17
C ARG A 139 -54.23 -19.20 -25.50
N GLY A 140 -53.04 -19.48 -26.05
CA GLY A 140 -52.37 -20.75 -26.40
C GLY A 140 -51.47 -20.61 -27.65
N ARG A 141 -50.56 -21.57 -27.90
CA ARG A 141 -49.68 -21.70 -29.12
C ARG A 141 -48.58 -20.61 -29.25
N GLN A 142 -47.43 -20.83 -29.92
CA GLN A 142 -46.76 -22.06 -30.41
C GLN A 142 -45.23 -21.83 -30.58
N GLU A 143 -44.45 -22.90 -30.75
CA GLU A 143 -43.06 -22.82 -31.24
C GLU A 143 -42.98 -22.88 -32.78
N ARG A 144 -41.85 -22.43 -33.35
CA ARG A 144 -41.36 -22.68 -34.73
C ARG A 144 -42.22 -22.02 -35.85
N ASP A 145 -41.72 -21.73 -37.06
CA ASP A 145 -40.54 -22.27 -37.78
C ASP A 145 -39.84 -21.21 -38.71
N ARG A 146 -38.97 -21.69 -39.62
CA ARG A 146 -38.01 -20.98 -40.51
C ARG A 146 -38.59 -20.14 -41.68
N ALA A 147 -37.65 -19.49 -42.41
CA ALA A 147 -37.65 -19.00 -43.82
C ALA A 147 -37.66 -17.47 -44.00
N ALA A 148 -36.92 -16.86 -44.94
CA ALA A 148 -35.81 -17.33 -45.81
C ALA A 148 -35.01 -16.14 -46.40
N ASP A 149 -33.83 -16.40 -46.99
CA ASP A 149 -33.14 -15.49 -47.92
C ASP A 149 -33.99 -15.17 -49.17
N PRO A 150 -33.59 -14.12 -49.94
CA PRO A 150 -33.47 -14.37 -51.37
C PRO A 150 -32.23 -13.77 -52.07
N TYR A 151 -31.79 -14.48 -53.11
CA TYR A 151 -30.78 -14.16 -54.14
C TYR A 151 -29.30 -14.42 -53.84
N ALA A 152 -28.61 -14.98 -54.85
CA ALA A 152 -27.34 -15.68 -54.70
C ALA A 152 -26.56 -15.79 -56.03
N VAL A 153 -25.22 -15.82 -55.94
CA VAL A 153 -24.19 -16.25 -56.93
C VAL A 153 -24.18 -15.54 -58.31
N PRO A 154 -23.02 -15.39 -59.00
CA PRO A 154 -22.13 -16.49 -59.43
C PRO A 154 -20.66 -16.33 -58.99
N ALA A 155 -19.84 -17.35 -59.30
CA ALA A 155 -18.44 -17.45 -58.93
C ALA A 155 -17.51 -17.56 -60.16
N ASN A 156 -16.26 -17.08 -60.03
CA ASN A 156 -15.01 -17.70 -60.53
C ASN A 156 -13.83 -16.72 -60.40
N GLY A 157 -12.62 -17.22 -60.16
CA GLY A 157 -11.38 -16.42 -60.25
C GLY A 157 -10.31 -16.70 -59.17
N ALA A 158 -9.41 -17.64 -59.45
CA ALA A 158 -8.05 -17.65 -58.90
C ALA A 158 -7.17 -16.66 -59.74
N PRO A 159 -5.92 -16.24 -59.36
CA PRO A 159 -4.93 -17.06 -58.64
C PRO A 159 -3.92 -16.36 -57.67
N THR A 160 -3.13 -17.20 -56.99
CA THR A 160 -1.73 -17.03 -56.53
C THR A 160 -1.22 -15.71 -55.91
N GLN A 161 -0.64 -15.84 -54.72
CA GLN A 161 0.60 -15.14 -54.33
C GLN A 161 1.70 -16.19 -54.04
N PRO A 162 2.96 -15.97 -54.43
CA PRO A 162 4.06 -16.87 -54.12
C PRO A 162 4.59 -16.67 -52.68
N SER A 163 5.16 -17.73 -52.10
CA SER A 163 5.89 -17.72 -50.83
C SER A 163 7.29 -17.10 -50.98
N ILE A 164 7.83 -16.56 -49.88
CA ILE A 164 9.21 -16.07 -49.81
C ILE A 164 10.10 -17.18 -49.26
N ASP A 165 10.82 -17.86 -50.15
CA ASP A 165 12.05 -18.61 -49.89
C ASP A 165 12.93 -18.44 -51.14
N GLU A 166 14.25 -18.56 -50.99
CA GLU A 166 15.27 -18.09 -51.94
C GLU A 166 15.27 -16.54 -52.07
N LEU A 167 16.41 -15.84 -52.04
CA LEU A 167 17.80 -16.23 -52.30
C LEU A 167 18.73 -15.93 -51.12
N SER A 168 19.63 -16.86 -50.83
CA SER A 168 20.85 -16.63 -50.06
C SER A 168 22.00 -16.15 -50.97
N ASP A 169 23.18 -15.92 -50.36
CA ASP A 169 24.49 -15.88 -51.00
C ASP A 169 24.82 -14.74 -51.97
N SER A 170 25.42 -13.68 -51.42
CA SER A 170 26.74 -13.21 -51.90
C SER A 170 27.41 -12.23 -50.93
N TYR A 171 28.73 -12.04 -51.11
CA TYR A 171 29.60 -11.08 -50.42
C TYR A 171 29.95 -11.37 -48.94
N ALA A 172 30.91 -12.28 -48.77
CA ALA A 172 31.61 -12.51 -47.50
C ALA A 172 32.78 -11.53 -47.27
N ASN A 173 33.13 -11.35 -45.99
CA ASN A 173 34.46 -11.00 -45.45
C ASN A 173 35.19 -9.74 -45.99
N GLY A 174 35.12 -8.66 -45.20
CA GLY A 174 36.14 -7.62 -45.13
C GLY A 174 36.27 -7.09 -43.68
N PRO A 175 37.47 -6.92 -43.12
CA PRO A 175 37.63 -6.57 -41.70
C PRO A 175 37.40 -5.08 -41.44
N MET A 176 36.24 -4.71 -40.89
CA MET A 176 36.02 -3.35 -40.38
C MET A 176 36.67 -3.18 -39.00
N VAL A 177 37.82 -2.51 -38.96
CA VAL A 177 38.45 -2.05 -37.71
C VAL A 177 37.57 -0.97 -37.09
N GLN A 178 36.93 -1.29 -35.96
CA GLN A 178 36.23 -0.29 -35.14
C GLN A 178 37.27 0.46 -34.28
N PRO A 179 37.23 1.81 -34.21
CA PRO A 179 38.11 2.56 -33.34
C PRO A 179 37.71 2.34 -31.87
N THR A 180 38.61 1.77 -31.07
CA THR A 180 38.45 1.63 -29.63
C THR A 180 38.61 3.00 -28.96
N PHE A 181 37.48 3.65 -28.67
CA PHE A 181 37.45 4.77 -27.74
C PHE A 181 37.51 4.21 -26.31
N ASP A 182 38.70 4.24 -25.71
CA ASP A 182 38.89 3.96 -24.27
C ASP A 182 38.22 5.06 -23.44
N THR A 183 36.92 4.94 -23.21
CA THR A 183 36.21 5.77 -22.23
C THR A 183 36.58 5.31 -20.83
N PRO A 184 37.13 6.19 -19.97
CA PRO A 184 37.42 5.82 -18.59
C PRO A 184 36.11 5.45 -17.87
N PRO A 185 36.12 4.43 -16.99
CA PRO A 185 34.90 3.99 -16.32
C PRO A 185 34.37 5.09 -15.39
N TYR A 186 33.27 5.72 -15.79
CA TYR A 186 32.57 6.68 -14.95
C TYR A 186 32.20 6.03 -13.61
N PRO A 187 32.43 6.69 -12.47
CA PRO A 187 31.94 6.24 -11.17
C PRO A 187 30.43 6.54 -11.03
N GLY A 188 29.64 6.19 -12.06
CA GLY A 188 28.18 6.20 -12.07
C GLY A 188 27.63 5.07 -11.23
N ASN A 189 28.04 5.02 -9.96
CA ASN A 189 27.79 3.92 -9.05
C ASN A 189 26.38 4.05 -8.47
N GLY A 190 25.39 3.84 -9.33
CA GLY A 190 24.09 3.31 -8.93
C GLY A 190 24.32 1.94 -8.31
N ARG A 191 24.76 1.94 -7.04
CA ARG A 191 25.04 0.75 -6.26
C ARG A 191 23.81 -0.15 -6.36
N LYS A 192 23.95 -1.28 -7.07
CA LYS A 192 23.01 -2.39 -6.93
C LYS A 192 22.84 -2.61 -5.43
N VAL A 193 21.60 -2.52 -4.95
CA VAL A 193 21.29 -2.72 -3.54
C VAL A 193 21.91 -4.05 -3.14
N GLU A 194 22.88 -4.01 -2.23
CA GLU A 194 23.72 -5.16 -1.90
C GLU A 194 22.92 -6.12 -1.03
N ARG A 195 22.03 -6.85 -1.70
CA ARG A 195 21.17 -7.88 -1.13
C ARG A 195 22.04 -9.08 -0.78
N ASP A 196 21.89 -9.55 0.44
CA ASP A 196 22.53 -10.78 0.91
C ASP A 196 22.09 -11.99 0.06
N PRO A 197 23.00 -12.81 -0.50
CA PRO A 197 22.62 -13.92 -1.39
C PRO A 197 21.79 -15.03 -0.73
N GLY A 198 21.80 -15.16 0.60
CA GLY A 198 21.02 -16.17 1.33
C GLY A 198 19.68 -15.66 1.81
N THR A 199 19.66 -14.46 2.39
CA THR A 199 18.49 -13.88 3.07
C THR A 199 17.73 -12.84 2.23
N HIS A 200 18.31 -12.45 1.07
CA HIS A 200 17.85 -11.41 0.15
C HIS A 200 17.77 -9.98 0.76
N LEU A 201 18.22 -9.79 2.00
CA LEU A 201 18.16 -8.51 2.73
C LEU A 201 19.17 -7.47 2.23
N ASN A 202 18.71 -6.23 2.09
CA ASN A 202 19.56 -5.04 1.97
C ASN A 202 20.22 -4.74 3.32
N LYS A 203 21.52 -5.04 3.46
CA LYS A 203 22.28 -4.83 4.71
C LYS A 203 22.37 -3.36 5.16
N ASN A 204 22.08 -2.41 4.25
CA ASN A 204 22.13 -0.98 4.51
C ASN A 204 20.77 -0.36 4.90
N ALA A 205 19.74 -1.19 5.16
CA ALA A 205 18.42 -0.77 5.64
C ALA A 205 18.21 -1.31 7.07
N THR A 206 18.43 -0.45 8.06
CA THR A 206 18.46 -0.77 9.49
C THR A 206 17.62 0.22 10.31
N PHE A 207 17.39 -0.04 11.59
CA PHE A 207 16.62 0.88 12.44
C PHE A 207 17.35 2.20 12.72
N GLU A 208 18.68 2.21 12.68
CA GLU A 208 19.54 3.39 12.85
C GLU A 208 19.51 4.29 11.61
N THR A 209 19.33 3.69 10.43
CA THR A 209 19.19 4.39 9.15
C THR A 209 17.74 4.75 8.81
N PHE A 210 16.78 4.42 9.69
CA PHE A 210 15.37 4.80 9.59
C PHE A 210 15.05 5.94 10.56
N VAL A 211 14.88 7.16 10.03
CA VAL A 211 14.64 8.38 10.81
C VAL A 211 13.22 8.37 11.42
N PRO A 212 13.07 8.41 12.76
CA PRO A 212 11.76 8.42 13.40
C PRO A 212 11.11 9.81 13.35
N GLY A 213 9.90 9.87 12.81
CA GLY A 213 9.02 11.04 12.80
C GLY A 213 7.62 10.70 13.32
N GLU A 214 6.75 11.68 13.59
CA GLU A 214 5.39 11.40 14.11
C GLU A 214 4.63 10.43 13.18
N SER A 215 4.78 10.64 11.87
CA SER A 215 4.15 9.86 10.79
C SER A 215 4.47 8.36 10.75
N ASN A 216 5.52 7.92 11.48
CA ASN A 216 6.10 6.59 11.36
C ASN A 216 6.61 5.96 12.68
N ARG A 217 6.69 6.74 13.77
CA ARG A 217 7.24 6.32 15.07
C ARG A 217 6.61 5.03 15.58
N PHE A 218 5.28 4.91 15.51
CA PHE A 218 4.56 3.72 15.97
C PHE A 218 4.93 2.47 15.15
N ALA A 219 4.92 2.55 13.82
CA ALA A 219 5.31 1.45 12.95
C ALA A 219 6.78 1.03 13.19
N ARG A 220 7.70 1.98 13.40
CA ARG A 220 9.10 1.72 13.75
C ARG A 220 9.24 0.99 15.08
N THR A 221 8.51 1.41 16.12
CA THR A 221 8.53 0.77 17.45
C THR A 221 7.96 -0.65 17.41
N VAL A 222 6.85 -0.86 16.71
CA VAL A 222 6.24 -2.19 16.53
C VAL A 222 7.15 -3.11 15.70
N ALA A 223 7.78 -2.59 14.64
CA ALA A 223 8.77 -3.32 13.86
C ALA A 223 9.96 -3.78 14.72
N LEU A 224 10.50 -2.91 15.58
CA LEU A 224 11.57 -3.28 16.51
C LEU A 224 11.13 -4.37 17.51
N ALA A 225 9.92 -4.26 18.07
CA ALA A 225 9.36 -5.28 18.97
C ALA A 225 9.19 -6.65 18.28
N VAL A 226 8.84 -6.70 16.98
CA VAL A 226 8.74 -7.94 16.19
C VAL A 226 10.11 -8.48 15.77
N ALA A 227 11.10 -7.60 15.57
CA ALA A 227 12.50 -8.00 15.39
C ALA A 227 13.12 -8.58 16.67
N GLU A 228 12.65 -8.15 17.84
CA GLU A 228 13.08 -8.67 19.13
C GLU A 228 12.32 -9.90 19.65
N GLY A 229 11.03 -10.01 19.32
CA GLY A 229 10.10 -11.00 19.88
C GLY A 229 10.25 -12.42 19.34
N SER A 230 9.49 -13.36 19.92
CA SER A 230 9.55 -14.80 19.60
C SER A 230 8.60 -15.26 18.49
N GLY A 231 7.90 -14.34 17.80
CA GLY A 231 6.88 -14.68 16.80
C GLY A 231 5.49 -15.00 17.36
N ARG A 232 5.27 -14.79 18.66
CA ARG A 232 3.94 -14.92 19.31
C ARG A 232 3.17 -13.60 19.27
N ASP A 233 3.81 -12.52 19.70
CA ASP A 233 3.22 -11.18 19.70
C ASP A 233 3.23 -10.55 18.31
N TYR A 234 2.15 -9.81 18.01
CA TYR A 234 2.01 -9.00 16.80
C TYR A 234 2.25 -9.76 15.48
N ASN A 235 1.88 -11.05 15.44
CA ASN A 235 2.07 -11.92 14.28
C ASN A 235 0.71 -12.22 13.59
N PRO A 236 0.57 -11.98 12.27
CA PRO A 236 1.49 -11.25 11.40
C PRO A 236 1.54 -9.76 11.74
N LEU A 237 2.66 -9.12 11.39
CA LEU A 237 2.77 -7.66 11.36
C LEU A 237 2.46 -7.18 9.94
N CYS A 238 1.38 -6.41 9.78
CA CYS A 238 0.99 -5.82 8.50
C CYS A 238 1.31 -4.32 8.50
N ILE A 239 2.37 -3.93 7.79
CA ILE A 239 2.78 -2.53 7.61
C ILE A 239 2.16 -2.00 6.32
N TYR A 240 1.40 -0.91 6.38
CA TYR A 240 0.82 -0.30 5.17
C TYR A 240 1.04 1.21 5.08
N GLY A 241 0.90 1.74 3.87
CA GLY A 241 1.11 3.16 3.56
C GLY A 241 1.50 3.33 2.08
N GLY A 242 1.52 4.55 1.57
CA GLY A 242 1.83 4.84 0.17
C GLY A 242 3.21 4.36 -0.33
N SER A 243 3.40 4.48 -1.64
CA SER A 243 4.69 4.24 -2.29
C SER A 243 5.77 5.15 -1.69
N GLY A 244 7.00 4.63 -1.53
CA GLY A 244 8.12 5.44 -1.07
C GLY A 244 8.07 5.93 0.39
N LEU A 245 7.17 5.43 1.25
CA LEU A 245 7.12 5.77 2.68
C LEU A 245 8.00 4.90 3.60
N GLY A 246 8.92 4.12 3.03
CA GLY A 246 9.89 3.34 3.82
C GLY A 246 9.44 1.96 4.30
N LYS A 247 8.30 1.42 3.81
CA LYS A 247 7.82 0.05 4.13
C LYS A 247 8.92 -1.02 3.97
N THR A 248 9.53 -1.08 2.78
CA THR A 248 10.67 -1.95 2.45
C THR A 248 11.84 -1.79 3.41
N HIS A 249 12.12 -0.56 3.86
CA HIS A 249 13.20 -0.28 4.81
C HIS A 249 12.89 -0.88 6.17
N LEU A 250 11.66 -0.75 6.68
CA LEU A 250 11.23 -1.39 7.93
C LEU A 250 11.29 -2.92 7.84
N LEU A 251 10.84 -3.54 6.73
CA LEU A 251 10.98 -4.98 6.51
C LEU A 251 12.45 -5.42 6.59
N ASN A 252 13.34 -4.75 5.86
CA ASN A 252 14.76 -5.08 5.86
C ASN A 252 15.41 -4.82 7.23
N ALA A 253 15.01 -3.77 7.94
CA ALA A 253 15.48 -3.46 9.29
C ALA A 253 15.08 -4.56 10.30
N ILE A 254 13.86 -5.09 10.22
CA ILE A 254 13.42 -6.24 11.03
C ILE A 254 14.32 -7.45 10.79
N GLY A 255 14.58 -7.79 9.52
CA GLY A 255 15.42 -8.93 9.16
C GLY A 255 16.87 -8.78 9.60
N ASN A 256 17.49 -7.63 9.30
CA ASN A 256 18.87 -7.33 9.69
C ASN A 256 19.03 -7.35 11.22
N TYR A 257 18.10 -6.74 11.96
CA TYR A 257 18.15 -6.70 13.43
C TYR A 257 17.93 -8.09 14.05
N ALA A 258 17.03 -8.91 13.48
CA ALA A 258 16.84 -10.29 13.93
C ALA A 258 18.14 -11.11 13.79
N LEU A 259 18.86 -10.98 12.68
CA LEU A 259 20.15 -11.65 12.46
C LEU A 259 21.28 -11.14 13.36
N VAL A 260 21.26 -9.85 13.74
CA VAL A 260 22.20 -9.29 14.73
C VAL A 260 21.91 -9.83 16.14
N LYS A 261 20.63 -10.05 16.49
CA LYS A 261 20.21 -10.59 17.80
C LYS A 261 20.43 -12.11 17.91
N ASP A 262 20.21 -12.85 16.83
CA ASP A 262 20.44 -14.29 16.72
C ASP A 262 20.87 -14.66 15.29
N PRO A 263 22.19 -14.81 15.04
CA PRO A 263 22.73 -15.21 13.74
C PRO A 263 22.34 -16.61 13.27
N GLY A 264 21.68 -17.43 14.11
CA GLY A 264 21.16 -18.74 13.73
C GLY A 264 19.80 -18.70 13.02
N LEU A 265 19.09 -17.57 13.04
CA LEU A 265 17.75 -17.45 12.46
C LEU A 265 17.77 -17.50 10.93
N LYS A 266 16.91 -18.34 10.35
CA LYS A 266 16.63 -18.34 8.92
C LYS A 266 15.68 -17.20 8.58
N VAL A 267 16.22 -16.07 8.14
CA VAL A 267 15.44 -14.91 7.67
C VAL A 267 15.34 -14.93 6.15
N LEU A 268 14.14 -14.69 5.61
CA LEU A 268 13.90 -14.55 4.18
C LEU A 268 13.09 -13.29 3.88
N TYR A 269 13.70 -12.37 3.13
CA TYR A 269 13.01 -11.27 2.45
C TYR A 269 12.66 -11.67 1.01
N VAL A 270 11.47 -11.32 0.54
CA VAL A 270 11.02 -11.61 -0.82
C VAL A 270 9.93 -10.61 -1.23
N THR A 271 9.88 -10.21 -2.50
CA THR A 271 8.70 -9.50 -3.03
C THR A 271 7.60 -10.49 -3.45
N SER A 272 6.35 -10.04 -3.46
CA SER A 272 5.23 -10.87 -3.93
C SER A 272 5.34 -11.28 -5.41
N GLU A 273 6.10 -10.52 -6.20
CA GLU A 273 6.46 -10.88 -7.58
C GLU A 273 7.54 -11.96 -7.62
N GLU A 274 8.61 -11.84 -6.83
CA GLU A 274 9.66 -12.87 -6.69
C GLU A 274 9.05 -14.21 -6.25
N PHE A 275 8.16 -14.21 -5.24
CA PHE A 275 7.40 -15.39 -4.81
C PHE A 275 6.51 -15.97 -5.93
N THR A 276 5.89 -15.13 -6.76
CA THR A 276 5.12 -15.58 -7.93
C THR A 276 6.02 -16.31 -8.93
N ASN A 277 7.14 -15.69 -9.28
CA ASN A 277 8.00 -16.16 -10.37
C ASN A 277 8.74 -17.45 -9.96
N GLU A 278 9.17 -17.58 -8.70
CA GLU A 278 9.71 -18.83 -8.16
C GLU A 278 8.67 -19.95 -8.13
N PHE A 279 7.42 -19.66 -7.77
CA PHE A 279 6.34 -20.66 -7.77
C PHE A 279 6.03 -21.17 -9.19
N ILE A 280 5.88 -20.26 -10.16
CA ILE A 280 5.65 -20.62 -11.56
C ILE A 280 6.84 -21.45 -12.10
N SER A 281 8.07 -21.07 -11.79
CA SER A 281 9.27 -21.82 -12.20
C SER A 281 9.30 -23.24 -11.64
N ALA A 282 8.81 -23.45 -10.41
CA ALA A 282 8.72 -24.77 -9.77
C ALA A 282 7.59 -25.65 -10.35
N LEU A 283 6.57 -25.06 -10.99
CA LEU A 283 5.50 -25.79 -11.66
C LEU A 283 5.90 -26.26 -13.07
N GLN A 284 6.55 -25.40 -13.86
CA GLN A 284 6.76 -25.58 -15.31
C GLN A 284 7.49 -26.86 -15.75
N ASN A 285 8.33 -27.46 -14.90
CA ASN A 285 9.19 -28.59 -15.28
C ASN A 285 8.53 -29.95 -15.01
N SER A 286 7.47 -30.34 -15.73
CA SER A 286 6.60 -31.50 -15.40
C SER A 286 7.27 -32.82 -15.00
N ALA A 287 8.49 -33.11 -15.49
CA ALA A 287 9.28 -34.31 -15.13
C ALA A 287 10.12 -34.16 -13.84
N ARG A 288 10.14 -32.98 -13.22
CA ARG A 288 10.90 -32.60 -12.01
C ARG A 288 10.08 -31.74 -11.02
N SER A 289 8.86 -31.29 -11.36
CA SER A 289 8.05 -30.39 -10.54
C SER A 289 7.85 -30.89 -9.11
N GLN A 290 7.76 -32.20 -8.87
CA GLN A 290 7.61 -32.76 -7.53
C GLN A 290 8.84 -32.52 -6.62
N GLY A 291 10.05 -32.43 -7.20
CA GLY A 291 11.26 -32.02 -6.47
C GLY A 291 11.33 -30.50 -6.30
N GLN A 292 11.05 -29.74 -7.36
CA GLN A 292 11.11 -28.27 -7.33
C GLN A 292 10.04 -27.65 -6.42
N ILE A 293 8.82 -28.20 -6.37
CA ILE A 293 7.79 -27.74 -5.43
C ILE A 293 8.15 -28.09 -3.98
N ALA A 294 8.89 -29.19 -3.75
CA ALA A 294 9.41 -29.51 -2.43
C ALA A 294 10.52 -28.53 -2.02
N GLU A 295 11.41 -28.17 -2.93
CA GLU A 295 12.44 -27.13 -2.72
C GLU A 295 11.84 -25.75 -2.47
N PHE A 296 10.83 -25.33 -3.25
CA PHE A 296 10.05 -24.12 -3.02
C PHE A 296 9.39 -24.13 -1.63
N ASN A 297 8.66 -25.20 -1.31
CA ASN A 297 8.02 -25.35 0.00
C ASN A 297 9.06 -25.30 1.13
N ARG A 298 10.25 -25.86 0.92
CA ARG A 298 11.34 -25.81 1.88
C ARG A 298 11.85 -24.38 2.08
N ARG A 299 12.19 -23.69 0.99
CA ARG A 299 12.70 -22.30 0.97
C ARG A 299 11.76 -21.34 1.70
N TYR A 300 10.44 -21.49 1.52
CA TYR A 300 9.46 -20.58 2.13
C TYR A 300 8.83 -21.07 3.45
N ARG A 301 9.01 -22.32 3.87
CA ARG A 301 8.38 -22.87 5.11
C ARG A 301 9.36 -23.36 6.18
N GLU A 302 10.65 -23.56 5.85
CA GLU A 302 11.70 -23.84 6.86
C GLU A 302 12.29 -22.56 7.49
N VAL A 303 11.70 -21.38 7.29
CA VAL A 303 12.21 -20.09 7.81
C VAL A 303 11.72 -19.76 9.22
N ASP A 304 12.48 -18.93 9.92
CA ASP A 304 12.13 -18.39 11.25
C ASP A 304 11.45 -17.02 11.15
N VAL A 305 11.81 -16.24 10.12
CA VAL A 305 11.25 -14.93 9.80
C VAL A 305 10.99 -14.84 8.30
N LEU A 306 9.73 -14.61 7.91
CA LEU A 306 9.31 -14.34 6.53
C LEU A 306 8.88 -12.88 6.40
N LEU A 307 9.49 -12.17 5.45
CA LEU A 307 9.26 -10.75 5.17
C LEU A 307 8.76 -10.62 3.73
N ILE A 308 7.47 -10.35 3.55
CA ILE A 308 6.83 -10.23 2.23
C ILE A 308 6.64 -8.76 1.87
N ASP A 309 7.31 -8.29 0.81
CA ASP A 309 7.09 -6.95 0.28
C ASP A 309 6.00 -6.90 -0.81
N ASP A 310 5.36 -5.74 -0.90
CA ASP A 310 4.30 -5.37 -1.86
C ASP A 310 3.25 -6.48 -2.11
N ILE A 311 2.55 -6.90 -1.05
CA ILE A 311 1.53 -7.97 -1.06
C ILE A 311 0.45 -7.79 -2.15
N GLN A 312 0.15 -6.55 -2.53
CA GLN A 312 -0.82 -6.20 -3.57
C GLN A 312 -0.56 -6.91 -4.91
N PHE A 313 0.68 -7.28 -5.24
CA PHE A 313 1.01 -8.00 -6.48
C PHE A 313 0.63 -9.48 -6.50
N LEU A 314 0.01 -10.04 -5.45
CA LEU A 314 -0.67 -11.36 -5.52
C LEU A 314 -2.11 -11.27 -6.07
N SER A 315 -2.70 -10.07 -6.16
CA SER A 315 -4.07 -9.88 -6.65
C SER A 315 -4.26 -10.51 -8.04
N GLY A 316 -5.27 -11.36 -8.19
CA GLY A 316 -5.62 -12.04 -9.45
C GLY A 316 -4.80 -13.30 -9.77
N LYS A 317 -3.79 -13.65 -8.95
CA LYS A 317 -2.94 -14.84 -9.13
C LYS A 317 -3.42 -16.00 -8.25
N THR A 318 -4.59 -16.57 -8.56
CA THR A 318 -5.31 -17.51 -7.67
C THR A 318 -4.45 -18.67 -7.14
N GLU A 319 -3.71 -19.36 -8.02
CA GLU A 319 -2.86 -20.50 -7.62
C GLU A 319 -1.71 -20.07 -6.69
N THR A 320 -1.05 -18.95 -7.02
CA THR A 320 0.00 -18.34 -6.19
C THR A 320 -0.55 -17.91 -4.83
N MET A 321 -1.77 -17.38 -4.79
CA MET A 321 -2.46 -16.93 -3.58
C MET A 321 -2.85 -18.11 -2.67
N GLU A 322 -3.27 -19.25 -3.22
CA GLU A 322 -3.48 -20.49 -2.45
C GLU A 322 -2.15 -21.03 -1.88
N GLN A 323 -1.10 -21.10 -2.69
CA GLN A 323 0.22 -21.52 -2.22
C GLN A 323 0.79 -20.56 -1.15
N PHE A 324 0.54 -19.27 -1.27
CA PHE A 324 0.84 -18.28 -0.24
C PHE A 324 0.04 -18.55 1.05
N PHE A 325 -1.28 -18.81 0.95
CA PHE A 325 -2.11 -19.18 2.08
C PHE A 325 -1.59 -20.42 2.81
N HIS A 326 -1.24 -21.51 2.10
CA HIS A 326 -0.65 -22.70 2.71
C HIS A 326 0.70 -22.43 3.40
N THR A 327 1.55 -21.60 2.79
CA THR A 327 2.84 -21.19 3.35
C THR A 327 2.66 -20.36 4.62
N PHE A 328 1.77 -19.35 4.59
CA PHE A 328 1.38 -18.56 5.75
C PHE A 328 0.85 -19.45 6.90
N ASN A 329 -0.05 -20.39 6.60
CA ASN A 329 -0.61 -21.29 7.62
C ASN A 329 0.49 -22.12 8.31
N THR A 330 1.44 -22.66 7.52
CA THR A 330 2.53 -23.49 8.03
C THR A 330 3.41 -22.71 9.01
N LEU A 331 3.84 -21.51 8.62
CA LEU A 331 4.68 -20.63 9.44
C LEU A 331 3.95 -20.12 10.68
N TYR A 332 2.71 -19.69 10.54
CA TYR A 332 1.89 -19.17 11.63
C TYR A 332 1.64 -20.23 12.72
N GLN A 333 1.30 -21.45 12.33
CA GLN A 333 1.13 -22.58 13.27
C GLN A 333 2.44 -22.96 13.97
N ALA A 334 3.57 -22.85 13.28
CA ALA A 334 4.90 -23.04 13.84
C ALA A 334 5.43 -21.83 14.63
N ASN A 335 4.61 -20.80 14.88
CA ASN A 335 4.96 -19.55 15.59
C ASN A 335 6.14 -18.78 14.94
N LYS A 336 6.37 -18.97 13.64
CA LYS A 336 7.39 -18.23 12.89
C LYS A 336 6.91 -16.81 12.60
N ARG A 337 7.82 -15.84 12.56
CA ARG A 337 7.47 -14.43 12.42
C ARG A 337 7.07 -14.13 10.98
N ILE A 338 5.90 -13.55 10.76
CA ILE A 338 5.44 -13.14 9.44
C ILE A 338 5.27 -11.62 9.43
N VAL A 339 5.95 -10.94 8.51
CA VAL A 339 5.79 -9.49 8.27
C VAL A 339 5.38 -9.27 6.83
N ILE A 340 4.41 -8.39 6.60
CA ILE A 340 3.82 -8.13 5.29
C ILE A 340 3.78 -6.61 5.08
N ALA A 341 4.31 -6.13 3.97
CA ALA A 341 4.13 -4.76 3.50
C ALA A 341 3.05 -4.66 2.41
N SER A 342 2.33 -3.53 2.40
CA SER A 342 1.23 -3.26 1.48
C SER A 342 1.11 -1.78 1.15
N ASP A 343 0.71 -1.42 -0.07
CA ASP A 343 0.33 -0.03 -0.39
C ASP A 343 -0.98 0.42 0.29
N VAL A 344 -1.85 -0.53 0.68
CA VAL A 344 -3.19 -0.27 1.26
C VAL A 344 -3.45 -1.12 2.51
N PRO A 345 -4.31 -0.70 3.45
CA PRO A 345 -4.66 -1.56 4.59
C PRO A 345 -5.29 -2.88 4.11
N PRO A 346 -5.15 -4.00 4.84
CA PRO A 346 -5.58 -5.33 4.39
C PRO A 346 -7.01 -5.39 3.83
N LYS A 347 -7.95 -4.69 4.47
CA LYS A 347 -9.38 -4.62 4.07
C LYS A 347 -9.62 -3.99 2.70
N ASN A 348 -8.65 -3.25 2.17
CA ASN A 348 -8.72 -2.55 0.90
C ASN A 348 -7.95 -3.29 -0.22
N LEU A 349 -7.32 -4.44 0.08
CA LEU A 349 -6.66 -5.29 -0.91
C LEU A 349 -7.71 -5.92 -1.85
N LYS A 350 -7.84 -5.35 -3.04
CA LYS A 350 -8.67 -5.90 -4.12
C LYS A 350 -8.11 -7.25 -4.59
N GLY A 351 -9.00 -8.16 -5.01
CA GLY A 351 -8.62 -9.48 -5.54
C GLY A 351 -8.18 -10.51 -4.49
N PHE A 352 -8.16 -10.16 -3.20
CA PHE A 352 -7.84 -11.08 -2.11
C PHE A 352 -9.07 -11.79 -1.55
N GLU A 353 -8.90 -13.06 -1.19
CA GLU A 353 -9.94 -13.83 -0.50
C GLU A 353 -10.10 -13.43 0.98
N ALA A 354 -11.35 -13.46 1.46
CA ALA A 354 -11.68 -13.13 2.85
C ALA A 354 -10.89 -13.95 3.90
N ARG A 355 -10.51 -15.21 3.57
CA ARG A 355 -9.69 -16.05 4.46
C ARG A 355 -8.23 -15.58 4.60
N LEU A 356 -7.70 -14.79 3.66
CA LEU A 356 -6.39 -14.15 3.80
C LEU A 356 -6.51 -12.81 4.53
N ILE A 357 -7.52 -12.00 4.20
CA ILE A 357 -7.75 -10.73 4.89
C ILE A 357 -7.99 -10.96 6.39
N SER A 358 -8.78 -11.98 6.75
CA SER A 358 -9.01 -12.40 8.14
C SER A 358 -7.75 -12.85 8.90
N ARG A 359 -6.64 -13.15 8.20
CA ARG A 359 -5.36 -13.56 8.78
C ARG A 359 -4.37 -12.41 8.89
N PHE A 360 -4.45 -11.46 7.96
CA PHE A 360 -3.74 -10.18 8.07
C PHE A 360 -4.33 -9.36 9.24
N ASP A 361 -5.67 -9.31 9.34
CA ASP A 361 -6.39 -8.66 10.44
C ASP A 361 -6.29 -9.38 11.81
N SER A 362 -5.79 -10.62 11.89
CA SER A 362 -5.68 -11.35 13.16
C SER A 362 -4.39 -11.04 13.95
N GLY A 363 -3.44 -10.34 13.34
CA GLY A 363 -2.19 -9.91 13.96
C GLY A 363 -2.24 -8.45 14.41
N LEU A 364 -1.23 -7.67 14.04
CA LEU A 364 -1.23 -6.22 14.22
C LEU A 364 -0.99 -5.50 12.89
N THR A 365 -1.89 -4.58 12.56
CA THR A 365 -1.79 -3.72 11.38
C THR A 365 -1.36 -2.32 11.81
N VAL A 366 -0.31 -1.77 11.19
CA VAL A 366 0.25 -0.43 11.46
C VAL A 366 0.38 0.38 10.18
N ASP A 367 0.17 1.69 10.26
CA ASP A 367 0.33 2.61 9.15
C ASP A 367 1.66 3.38 9.19
N VAL A 368 2.13 3.76 8.01
CA VAL A 368 3.23 4.70 7.78
C VAL A 368 2.71 5.81 6.87
N ARG A 369 2.81 7.06 7.33
CA ARG A 369 2.27 8.26 6.66
C ARG A 369 3.40 9.15 6.10
N PRO A 370 3.12 10.04 5.14
CA PRO A 370 4.07 11.05 4.69
C PRO A 370 4.71 11.80 5.87
N PRO A 371 6.06 11.95 5.89
CA PRO A 371 6.77 12.62 6.97
C PRO A 371 6.50 14.13 7.01
N ASP A 372 6.44 14.67 8.23
CA ASP A 372 6.45 16.11 8.53
C ASP A 372 7.75 16.81 8.05
N LEU A 373 7.75 18.14 8.00
CA LEU A 373 8.85 18.94 7.45
C LEU A 373 10.19 18.69 8.17
N GLU A 374 10.17 18.61 9.50
CA GLU A 374 11.36 18.32 10.32
C GLU A 374 11.94 16.94 9.99
N THR A 375 11.07 15.92 9.94
CA THR A 375 11.44 14.56 9.55
C THR A 375 11.98 14.50 8.12
N ARG A 376 11.41 15.27 7.17
CA ARG A 376 11.94 15.37 5.79
C ARG A 376 13.34 15.97 5.75
N ILE A 377 13.59 17.07 6.48
CA ILE A 377 14.94 17.69 6.59
C ILE A 377 15.92 16.70 7.24
N ALA A 378 15.51 15.99 8.28
CA ALA A 378 16.33 14.98 8.95
C ALA A 378 16.66 13.77 8.05
N ILE A 379 15.71 13.30 7.23
CA ILE A 379 15.93 12.27 6.22
C ILE A 379 16.94 12.74 5.16
N LEU A 380 16.75 13.92 4.58
CA LEU A 380 17.67 14.49 3.59
C LEU A 380 19.08 14.64 4.15
N ARG A 381 19.21 15.10 5.41
CA ARG A 381 20.49 15.24 6.12
C ARG A 381 21.17 13.88 6.35
N MET A 382 20.40 12.84 6.71
CA MET A 382 20.90 11.47 6.84
C MET A 382 21.44 10.93 5.51
N ILE A 383 20.69 11.12 4.40
CA ILE A 383 21.09 10.68 3.06
C ILE A 383 22.35 11.43 2.59
N ALA A 384 22.40 12.76 2.74
CA ALA A 384 23.56 13.58 2.38
C ALA A 384 24.82 13.14 3.14
N THR A 385 24.70 12.94 4.46
CA THR A 385 25.79 12.46 5.32
C THR A 385 26.29 11.08 4.89
N ARG A 386 25.37 10.13 4.68
CA ARG A 386 25.67 8.75 4.25
C ARG A 386 26.32 8.69 2.87
N ASN A 387 26.00 9.63 1.98
CA ASN A 387 26.61 9.75 0.66
C ASN A 387 27.91 10.58 0.67
N ASN A 388 28.34 11.09 1.84
CA ASN A 388 29.50 11.97 2.02
C ASN A 388 29.43 13.27 1.20
N VAL A 389 28.23 13.82 1.00
CA VAL A 389 28.03 15.09 0.28
C VAL A 389 27.64 16.20 1.24
N THR A 390 28.40 17.29 1.24
CA THR A 390 28.04 18.51 1.95
C THR A 390 26.95 19.26 1.19
N VAL A 391 25.79 19.44 1.81
CA VAL A 391 24.63 20.17 1.26
C VAL A 391 24.23 21.26 2.25
N PRO A 392 24.12 22.54 1.83
CA PRO A 392 23.67 23.64 2.67
C PRO A 392 22.27 23.41 3.26
N GLY A 393 22.01 23.95 4.46
CA GLY A 393 20.73 23.80 5.16
C GLY A 393 19.55 24.29 4.33
N ASP A 394 19.66 25.48 3.74
CA ASP A 394 18.64 26.10 2.90
C ASP A 394 18.32 25.33 1.60
N VAL A 395 19.24 24.44 1.16
CA VAL A 395 18.99 23.49 0.07
C VAL A 395 18.22 22.26 0.56
N LEU A 396 18.50 21.77 1.77
CA LEU A 396 17.71 20.69 2.39
C LEU A 396 16.28 21.19 2.68
N ASP A 397 16.15 22.40 3.21
CA ASP A 397 14.88 23.04 3.52
C ASP A 397 14.06 23.26 2.24
N LEU A 398 14.66 23.81 1.17
CA LEU A 398 14.02 23.95 -0.14
C LEU A 398 13.50 22.61 -0.70
N ILE A 399 14.29 21.53 -0.60
CA ILE A 399 13.85 20.21 -1.07
C ILE A 399 12.72 19.66 -0.18
N ALA A 400 12.81 19.85 1.14
CA ALA A 400 11.81 19.38 2.10
C ALA A 400 10.49 20.17 2.03
N GLU A 401 10.52 21.46 1.70
CA GLU A 401 9.31 22.27 1.42
C GLU A 401 8.59 21.82 0.15
N ARG A 402 9.35 21.35 -0.86
CA ARG A 402 8.84 21.10 -2.22
C ARG A 402 8.36 19.67 -2.48
N PHE A 403 8.88 18.68 -1.76
CA PHE A 403 8.55 17.27 -1.95
C PHE A 403 7.92 16.69 -0.67
N THR A 404 6.59 16.70 -0.60
CA THR A 404 5.83 16.33 0.61
C THR A 404 5.43 14.86 0.68
N GLU A 405 5.07 14.26 -0.47
CA GLU A 405 4.26 13.03 -0.48
C GLU A 405 5.05 11.74 -0.25
N ASN A 406 6.29 11.63 -0.73
CA ASN A 406 7.08 10.41 -0.56
C ASN A 406 8.60 10.63 -0.51
N ILE A 407 9.31 9.69 0.11
CA ILE A 407 10.74 9.79 0.39
C ILE A 407 11.60 9.50 -0.85
N ARG A 408 11.06 8.77 -1.85
CA ARG A 408 11.77 8.50 -3.11
C ARG A 408 11.96 9.78 -3.94
N GLU A 409 11.00 10.71 -3.89
CA GLU A 409 11.13 12.03 -4.50
C GLU A 409 12.12 12.92 -3.76
N LEU A 410 12.10 12.96 -2.42
CA LEU A 410 13.12 13.65 -1.61
C LEU A 410 14.54 13.17 -1.93
N GLU A 411 14.75 11.85 -1.95
CA GLU A 411 16.04 11.23 -2.29
C GLU A 411 16.43 11.51 -3.75
N GLY A 412 15.48 11.44 -4.69
CA GLY A 412 15.70 11.74 -6.11
C GLY A 412 16.07 13.19 -6.38
N ALA A 413 15.41 14.14 -5.71
CA ALA A 413 15.71 15.57 -5.81
C ALA A 413 17.10 15.88 -5.25
N LEU A 414 17.43 15.35 -4.07
CA LEU A 414 18.76 15.49 -3.46
C LEU A 414 19.86 14.87 -4.33
N THR A 415 19.62 13.68 -4.87
CA THR A 415 20.54 12.98 -5.78
C THR A 415 20.75 13.78 -7.07
N ARG A 416 19.70 14.39 -7.62
CA ARG A 416 19.79 15.24 -8.82
C ARG A 416 20.62 16.51 -8.55
N VAL A 417 20.31 17.25 -7.49
CA VAL A 417 21.03 18.49 -7.15
C VAL A 417 22.52 18.23 -6.89
N THR A 418 22.84 17.16 -6.17
CA THR A 418 24.23 16.78 -5.90
C THR A 418 24.96 16.24 -7.15
N ALA A 419 24.26 15.52 -8.04
CA ALA A 419 24.82 15.10 -9.33
C ALA A 419 25.12 16.28 -10.27
N VAL A 420 24.22 17.24 -10.42
CA VAL A 420 24.44 18.42 -11.28
C VAL A 420 25.58 19.29 -10.73
N ALA A 421 25.66 19.47 -9.40
CA ALA A 421 26.79 20.15 -8.76
C ALA A 421 28.13 19.45 -9.06
N SER A 422 28.18 18.12 -8.94
CA SER A 422 29.37 17.32 -9.24
C SER A 422 29.77 17.36 -10.73
N LEU A 423 28.79 17.30 -11.65
CA LEU A 423 29.04 17.37 -13.09
C LEU A 423 29.54 18.74 -13.55
N ASN A 424 29.01 19.82 -12.97
CA ASN A 424 29.49 21.18 -13.23
C ASN A 424 30.76 21.54 -12.44
N ASN A 425 31.24 20.64 -11.57
CA ASN A 425 32.35 20.82 -10.65
C ASN A 425 32.22 22.09 -9.77
N GLN A 426 31.01 22.29 -9.24
CA GLN A 426 30.61 23.45 -8.43
C GLN A 426 30.05 23.01 -7.07
N PRO A 427 30.12 23.85 -6.02
CA PRO A 427 29.48 23.54 -4.75
C PRO A 427 27.95 23.53 -4.88
N VAL A 428 27.29 22.66 -4.12
CA VAL A 428 25.83 22.66 -4.00
C VAL A 428 25.38 24.00 -3.41
N SER A 429 24.44 24.68 -4.08
CA SER A 429 23.92 25.98 -3.69
C SER A 429 22.42 26.09 -4.00
N ARG A 430 21.74 27.00 -3.33
CA ARG A 430 20.29 27.22 -3.50
C ARG A 430 19.91 27.61 -4.93
N ALA A 431 20.65 28.54 -5.55
CA ALA A 431 20.38 28.93 -6.94
C ALA A 431 20.51 27.73 -7.91
N LEU A 432 21.52 26.87 -7.70
CA LEU A 432 21.68 25.65 -8.49
C LEU A 432 20.54 24.65 -8.24
N ALA A 433 20.09 24.51 -6.98
CA ALA A 433 18.98 23.63 -6.63
C ALA A 433 17.65 24.12 -7.23
N GLU A 434 17.35 25.41 -7.12
CA GLU A 434 16.17 26.05 -7.74
C GLU A 434 16.17 25.86 -9.27
N GLN A 435 17.30 26.10 -9.95
CA GLN A 435 17.44 25.83 -11.38
C GLN A 435 17.27 24.33 -11.73
N THR A 436 17.87 23.44 -10.94
CA THR A 436 17.89 21.98 -11.20
C THR A 436 16.53 21.31 -10.99
N LEU A 437 15.65 21.93 -10.19
CA LEU A 437 14.35 21.39 -9.80
C LEU A 437 13.16 22.08 -10.50
N GLN A 438 13.38 23.18 -11.25
CA GLN A 438 12.34 23.90 -12.01
C GLN A 438 11.46 22.98 -12.88
N ASP A 439 12.06 21.98 -13.55
CA ASP A 439 11.33 21.03 -14.39
C ASP A 439 10.25 20.21 -13.64
N PHE A 440 10.41 20.00 -12.32
CA PHE A 440 9.41 19.30 -11.50
C PHE A 440 8.25 20.20 -11.12
N PHE A 441 8.46 21.52 -11.05
CA PHE A 441 7.48 22.50 -10.56
C PHE A 441 6.57 23.07 -11.65
N THR A 442 6.60 22.51 -12.85
CA THR A 442 5.65 22.83 -13.94
C THR A 442 4.31 22.08 -13.83
N THR A 443 4.15 21.18 -12.85
CA THR A 443 2.99 20.28 -12.75
C THR A 443 2.01 20.63 -11.62
N ASP A 444 1.62 21.91 -11.53
CA ASP A 444 0.49 22.39 -10.70
C ASP A 444 -0.59 23.13 -11.51
N VAL A 445 -0.48 23.13 -12.85
CA VAL A 445 -1.53 23.62 -13.73
C VAL A 445 -2.47 22.45 -14.07
N GLU A 446 -3.75 22.60 -13.73
CA GLU A 446 -4.81 21.69 -14.18
C GLU A 446 -4.91 21.75 -15.72
N ILE A 447 -4.36 20.72 -16.39
CA ILE A 447 -4.33 20.62 -17.85
C ILE A 447 -5.74 20.31 -18.34
N LYS A 448 -6.36 21.24 -19.09
CA LYS A 448 -7.75 21.07 -19.50
C LYS A 448 -7.84 20.22 -20.78
N PRO A 449 -8.95 19.49 -20.99
CA PRO A 449 -9.17 18.72 -22.21
C PRO A 449 -9.09 19.56 -23.50
N THR A 450 -9.46 20.83 -23.42
CA THR A 450 -9.32 21.83 -24.49
C THR A 450 -7.87 22.02 -24.93
N ASP A 451 -6.95 21.99 -23.98
CA ASP A 451 -5.54 22.34 -24.15
C ASP A 451 -4.82 21.15 -24.79
N ILE A 452 -5.19 19.93 -24.34
CA ILE A 452 -4.80 18.65 -24.94
C ILE A 452 -5.24 18.58 -26.41
N ILE A 453 -6.52 18.84 -26.70
CA ILE A 453 -7.02 18.82 -28.08
C ILE A 453 -6.32 19.88 -28.94
N THR A 454 -6.14 21.10 -28.41
CA THR A 454 -5.46 22.20 -29.11
C THR A 454 -4.01 21.87 -29.42
N GLN A 455 -3.27 21.30 -28.46
CA GLN A 455 -1.85 20.98 -28.64
C GLN A 455 -1.65 19.78 -29.56
N VAL A 456 -2.52 18.76 -29.51
CA VAL A 456 -2.48 17.63 -30.45
C VAL A 456 -2.86 18.09 -31.86
N ALA A 457 -3.82 19.00 -32.00
CA ALA A 457 -4.18 19.61 -33.29
C ALA A 457 -2.98 20.40 -33.87
N LYS A 458 -2.37 21.30 -33.07
CA LYS A 458 -1.13 22.02 -33.42
C LYS A 458 -0.02 21.06 -33.87
N TYR A 459 0.22 19.97 -33.14
CA TYR A 459 1.27 18.98 -33.42
C TYR A 459 1.08 18.29 -34.78
N PHE A 460 -0.12 17.77 -35.04
CA PHE A 460 -0.43 17.04 -36.29
C PHE A 460 -0.85 17.95 -37.46
N ARG A 461 -0.78 19.29 -37.29
CA ARG A 461 -1.22 20.31 -38.26
C ARG A 461 -2.70 20.16 -38.67
N LEU A 462 -3.54 19.85 -37.69
CA LEU A 462 -5.00 19.74 -37.81
C LEU A 462 -5.67 20.92 -37.09
N THR A 463 -6.98 21.09 -37.28
CA THR A 463 -7.78 22.01 -36.46
C THR A 463 -8.34 21.32 -35.21
N PHE A 464 -8.79 22.11 -34.24
CA PHE A 464 -9.56 21.61 -33.08
C PHE A 464 -10.83 20.87 -33.55
N ASP A 465 -11.53 21.44 -34.55
CA ASP A 465 -12.76 20.89 -35.12
C ASP A 465 -12.54 19.58 -35.91
N ASP A 466 -11.34 19.32 -36.45
CA ASP A 466 -11.01 18.01 -37.03
C ASP A 466 -11.02 16.92 -35.95
N LEU A 467 -10.46 17.22 -34.77
CA LEU A 467 -10.36 16.27 -33.66
C LEU A 467 -11.69 16.07 -32.94
N VAL A 468 -12.49 17.13 -32.75
CA VAL A 468 -13.85 16.99 -32.18
C VAL A 468 -14.84 16.44 -33.22
N GLY A 469 -14.73 16.86 -34.48
CA GLY A 469 -15.66 16.55 -35.57
C GLY A 469 -15.69 15.08 -36.01
N ARG A 470 -16.60 14.76 -36.94
CA ARG A 470 -16.95 13.37 -37.31
C ARG A 470 -15.99 12.70 -38.32
N SER A 471 -14.95 13.38 -38.79
CA SER A 471 -14.06 12.88 -39.85
C SER A 471 -13.35 11.57 -39.46
N ARG A 472 -13.30 10.62 -40.40
CA ARG A 472 -12.71 9.27 -40.23
C ARG A 472 -11.37 9.08 -40.97
N THR A 473 -10.82 10.12 -41.59
CA THR A 473 -9.52 10.08 -42.28
C THR A 473 -8.42 9.58 -41.33
N LYS A 474 -7.59 8.63 -41.79
CA LYS A 474 -6.62 7.88 -40.93
C LYS A 474 -5.80 8.77 -40.00
N ASN A 475 -5.24 9.87 -40.52
CA ASN A 475 -4.38 10.77 -39.74
C ASN A 475 -5.16 11.49 -38.63
N ILE A 476 -6.37 12.00 -38.95
CA ILE A 476 -7.28 12.65 -37.99
C ILE A 476 -7.76 11.64 -36.94
N ALA A 477 -8.09 10.42 -37.36
CA ALA A 477 -8.49 9.35 -36.47
C ALA A 477 -7.36 8.97 -35.49
N ASN A 478 -6.11 8.90 -35.93
CA ASN A 478 -4.98 8.58 -35.06
C ASN A 478 -4.69 9.72 -34.06
N ALA A 479 -4.57 10.96 -34.55
CA ALA A 479 -4.37 12.14 -33.71
C ALA A 479 -5.47 12.29 -32.64
N ARG A 480 -6.74 12.06 -33.00
CA ARG A 480 -7.87 12.07 -32.07
C ARG A 480 -7.75 11.01 -30.97
N GLN A 481 -7.29 9.80 -31.30
CA GLN A 481 -7.14 8.74 -30.31
C GLN A 481 -5.94 8.97 -29.38
N ILE A 482 -4.86 9.56 -29.88
CA ILE A 482 -3.75 10.07 -29.05
C ILE A 482 -4.27 11.16 -28.09
N ALA A 483 -5.11 12.09 -28.56
CA ALA A 483 -5.71 13.12 -27.70
C ALA A 483 -6.67 12.53 -26.65
N MET A 484 -7.44 11.48 -26.97
CA MET A 484 -8.29 10.77 -26.00
C MET A 484 -7.48 10.04 -24.93
N TYR A 485 -6.37 9.39 -25.33
CA TYR A 485 -5.44 8.74 -24.40
C TYR A 485 -4.79 9.76 -23.46
N LEU A 486 -4.24 10.86 -24.01
CA LEU A 486 -3.66 11.94 -23.21
C LEU A 486 -4.70 12.58 -22.27
N ALA A 487 -5.94 12.79 -22.72
CA ALA A 487 -7.02 13.27 -21.86
C ALA A 487 -7.38 12.30 -20.73
N ARG A 488 -7.19 10.98 -20.93
CA ARG A 488 -7.43 9.97 -19.91
C ARG A 488 -6.30 9.85 -18.89
N GLU A 489 -5.05 10.01 -19.31
CA GLU A 489 -3.87 9.90 -18.43
C GLU A 489 -3.50 11.22 -17.73
N MET A 490 -3.84 12.37 -18.32
CA MET A 490 -3.44 13.70 -17.83
C MET A 490 -4.58 14.51 -17.19
N THR A 491 -5.79 13.95 -17.08
CA THR A 491 -6.94 14.61 -16.43
C THR A 491 -7.78 13.62 -15.60
N SER A 492 -8.51 14.12 -14.62
CA SER A 492 -9.39 13.31 -13.75
C SER A 492 -10.73 12.91 -14.38
N MET A 493 -10.94 13.11 -15.69
CA MET A 493 -12.22 12.87 -16.35
C MET A 493 -12.64 11.39 -16.43
N SER A 494 -13.95 11.13 -16.43
CA SER A 494 -14.47 9.80 -16.78
C SER A 494 -14.44 9.58 -18.31
N LEU A 495 -14.49 8.31 -18.72
CA LEU A 495 -14.58 7.92 -20.14
C LEU A 495 -15.84 8.49 -20.83
N PHE A 496 -16.89 8.78 -20.08
CA PHE A 496 -18.10 9.43 -20.59
C PHE A 496 -17.85 10.92 -20.86
N ASP A 497 -17.23 11.64 -19.93
CA ASP A 497 -16.99 13.08 -20.06
C ASP A 497 -15.96 13.40 -21.14
N ILE A 498 -14.91 12.57 -21.26
CA ILE A 498 -13.99 12.59 -22.41
C ILE A 498 -14.79 12.39 -23.71
N GLY A 499 -15.70 11.42 -23.74
CA GLY A 499 -16.60 11.19 -24.86
C GLY A 499 -17.41 12.43 -25.26
N GLN A 500 -17.93 13.18 -24.29
CA GLN A 500 -18.65 14.43 -24.53
C GLN A 500 -17.76 15.51 -25.15
N VAL A 501 -16.58 15.78 -24.57
CA VAL A 501 -15.63 16.78 -25.10
C VAL A 501 -15.20 16.44 -26.52
N PHE A 502 -14.95 15.16 -26.82
CA PHE A 502 -14.74 14.68 -28.19
C PHE A 502 -16.06 14.49 -28.95
N GLY A 503 -16.97 15.46 -28.89
CA GLY A 503 -18.12 15.59 -29.80
C GLY A 503 -19.24 14.57 -29.59
N GLY A 504 -19.51 14.18 -28.34
CA GLY A 504 -20.60 13.27 -27.98
C GLY A 504 -20.38 11.82 -28.44
N ARG A 505 -19.17 11.29 -28.24
CA ARG A 505 -18.80 9.90 -28.55
C ARG A 505 -19.04 8.95 -27.38
N ASP A 506 -19.36 7.70 -27.70
CA ASP A 506 -19.54 6.65 -26.70
C ASP A 506 -18.29 6.37 -25.88
N HIS A 507 -18.47 6.15 -24.58
CA HIS A 507 -17.40 5.80 -23.63
C HIS A 507 -16.60 4.55 -24.05
N THR A 508 -17.24 3.61 -24.77
CA THR A 508 -16.58 2.43 -25.36
C THR A 508 -15.60 2.82 -26.48
N THR A 509 -15.93 3.84 -27.29
CA THR A 509 -15.01 4.37 -28.32
C THR A 509 -13.78 5.00 -27.68
N VAL A 510 -13.96 5.72 -26.56
CA VAL A 510 -12.85 6.30 -25.78
C VAL A 510 -12.00 5.19 -25.16
N LEU A 511 -12.61 4.14 -24.59
CA LEU A 511 -11.91 2.98 -24.04
C LEU A 511 -11.06 2.27 -25.11
N HIS A 512 -11.64 1.92 -26.26
CA HIS A 512 -10.92 1.29 -27.37
C HIS A 512 -9.79 2.18 -27.91
N ALA A 513 -9.97 3.51 -27.94
CA ALA A 513 -8.91 4.44 -28.31
C ALA A 513 -7.73 4.40 -27.32
N CYS A 514 -8.02 4.43 -26.01
CA CYS A 514 -6.99 4.40 -24.97
C CYS A 514 -6.20 3.09 -24.98
N THR A 515 -6.90 1.94 -25.05
CA THR A 515 -6.26 0.61 -25.15
C THR A 515 -5.37 0.53 -26.39
N ARG A 516 -5.89 0.87 -27.59
CA ARG A 516 -5.11 0.76 -28.83
C ARG A 516 -3.86 1.64 -28.82
N ILE A 517 -3.91 2.85 -28.26
CA ILE A 517 -2.71 3.70 -28.15
C ILE A 517 -1.71 3.12 -27.13
N SER A 518 -2.18 2.62 -25.98
CA SER A 518 -1.34 1.93 -24.99
C SER A 518 -0.61 0.71 -25.58
N ASP A 519 -1.30 -0.09 -26.40
CA ASP A 519 -0.72 -1.26 -27.06
C ASP A 519 0.27 -0.84 -28.15
N GLU A 520 -0.11 0.13 -29.01
CA GLU A 520 0.78 0.62 -30.07
C GLU A 520 2.04 1.33 -29.54
N MET A 521 2.03 1.88 -28.33
CA MET A 521 3.24 2.43 -27.70
C MET A 521 4.29 1.35 -27.37
N GLN A 522 3.88 0.10 -27.19
CA GLN A 522 4.81 -1.03 -26.97
C GLN A 522 5.40 -1.54 -28.29
N GLU A 523 4.61 -1.55 -29.36
CA GLU A 523 5.03 -2.02 -30.69
C GLU A 523 5.81 -0.95 -31.50
N LYS A 524 5.38 0.32 -31.43
CA LYS A 524 5.71 1.36 -32.41
C LYS A 524 6.34 2.56 -31.70
N ARG A 525 7.68 2.62 -31.77
CA ARG A 525 8.51 3.72 -31.25
C ARG A 525 8.05 5.11 -31.73
N GLU A 526 7.46 5.20 -32.92
CA GLU A 526 6.86 6.43 -33.45
C GLU A 526 5.70 6.94 -32.57
N ILE A 527 4.77 6.06 -32.18
CA ILE A 527 3.61 6.41 -31.34
C ILE A 527 4.07 6.76 -29.92
N TYR A 528 5.03 6.00 -29.38
CA TYR A 528 5.69 6.31 -28.10
C TYR A 528 6.32 7.72 -28.11
N ASN A 529 7.08 8.07 -29.16
CA ASN A 529 7.69 9.39 -29.31
C ASN A 529 6.62 10.50 -29.36
N TYR A 530 5.55 10.33 -30.15
CA TYR A 530 4.47 11.32 -30.23
C TYR A 530 3.81 11.57 -28.87
N VAL A 531 3.44 10.50 -28.14
CA VAL A 531 2.83 10.62 -26.82
C VAL A 531 3.78 11.27 -25.81
N MET A 532 5.05 10.88 -25.81
CA MET A 532 6.08 11.45 -24.93
C MET A 532 6.30 12.95 -25.20
N GLU A 533 6.50 13.35 -26.46
CA GLU A 533 6.66 14.77 -26.82
C GLU A 533 5.43 15.61 -26.48
N LEU A 534 4.22 15.09 -26.75
CA LEU A 534 2.98 15.78 -26.41
C LEU A 534 2.81 15.93 -24.90
N THR A 535 3.13 14.89 -24.12
CA THR A 535 3.10 14.94 -22.65
C THR A 535 4.07 16.00 -22.10
N ILE A 536 5.29 16.07 -22.64
CA ILE A 536 6.28 17.08 -22.24
C ILE A 536 5.78 18.49 -22.58
N ARG A 537 5.32 18.73 -23.81
CA ARG A 537 4.82 20.04 -24.26
C ARG A 537 3.58 20.50 -23.48
N LEU A 538 2.69 19.57 -23.09
CA LEU A 538 1.49 19.87 -22.31
C LEU A 538 1.82 20.24 -20.86
N LYS A 539 2.84 19.62 -20.25
CA LYS A 539 3.34 20.02 -18.92
C LYS A 539 4.10 21.35 -18.95
N GLN A 540 4.81 21.65 -20.04
CA GLN A 540 5.59 22.90 -20.16
C GLN A 540 4.74 24.12 -20.54
N HIS A 541 3.72 23.96 -21.41
CA HIS A 541 2.95 25.08 -21.98
C HIS A 541 1.44 24.80 -22.05
N PRO A 542 0.71 24.86 -20.91
CA PRO A 542 -0.73 24.65 -20.87
C PRO A 542 -1.58 25.82 -21.43
N ASN A 543 -1.03 27.03 -21.64
CA ASN A 543 -1.78 28.25 -21.99
C ASN A 543 -1.21 29.05 -23.18
N ASN A 544 -0.59 28.40 -24.18
CA ASN A 544 -0.06 29.05 -25.41
C ASN A 544 -0.45 28.26 -26.68
#